data_AF-A0A6A5KKU3-F1
#
_entry.id   AF-A0A6A5KKU3-F1
#
_cell.length_a   1.000
_cell.length_b   1.000
_cell.length_c   1.000
_cell.angle_alpha   90.00
_cell.angle_beta   90.00
_cell.angle_gamma   90.00
#
_symmetry.space_group_name_H-M   'P 1'
#
loop_
_entity.id
_entity.type
_entity.pdbx_description
1 polymer ?
#
loop_
_entity_poly.entity_id
_entity_poly.type
_entity_poly.pdbx_seq_one_letter_code
_entity_poly.pdbx_strand_id
1 'polypeptide(L)'
;MSEAAPDRDAQIAQLASLTGLDAAQAERYLNASNGDLRLAASLFFDETPAPAEAASDPDVDNDEHKDDEHQDFFAGGEKSGLAVQNPNQANPRDQINNILKRARQNAPRPGGDGDDEPAASSHFRGAGTTLGGDDTPSRTIPDATANIPAPPPRAHRELHLWRDGFSVDDGDLFRYDDPANARTLEMINTGHAPLHILNVEHGQEVDVEVHAHKDEDYKKPKKKYVPFSGSGNRLGSPTPGASVAAATSSRTAAPPSTAAVPPTVDVDSSTPQLMLQIRLGDGTRLSSRFNTTHTIGDVYDFVGRASPASQSLLGDMAEFKRGGVVVQKWK
;
A
#
# COMPACT_ATOMS: atom_id res chain seq x y z
N MET A 1 -30.11 -63.68 -16.77
CA MET A 1 -29.66 -63.61 -15.36
C MET A 1 -30.60 -62.64 -14.68
N SER A 2 -31.58 -63.15 -13.94
CA SER A 2 -32.53 -62.31 -13.20
C SER A 2 -32.00 -62.18 -11.78
N GLU A 3 -31.46 -61.01 -11.47
CA GLU A 3 -30.95 -60.66 -10.14
C GLU A 3 -32.11 -60.73 -9.15
N ALA A 4 -32.04 -61.67 -8.21
CA ALA A 4 -33.07 -61.85 -7.20
C ALA A 4 -33.12 -60.60 -6.31
N ALA A 5 -34.29 -59.97 -6.21
CA ALA A 5 -34.50 -58.85 -5.30
C ALA A 5 -34.10 -59.29 -3.88
N PRO A 6 -33.25 -58.52 -3.17
CA PRO A 6 -32.85 -58.85 -1.81
C PRO A 6 -34.08 -58.90 -0.90
N ASP A 7 -34.14 -59.93 -0.07
CA ASP A 7 -35.24 -60.16 0.86
C ASP A 7 -35.37 -58.97 1.82
N ARG A 8 -36.57 -58.35 1.89
CA ARG A 8 -36.77 -57.07 2.59
C ARG A 8 -36.53 -57.21 4.09
N ASP A 9 -36.86 -58.36 4.66
CA ASP A 9 -36.61 -58.69 6.06
C ASP A 9 -35.11 -58.80 6.36
N ALA A 10 -34.31 -59.27 5.40
CA ALA A 10 -32.85 -59.32 5.55
C ALA A 10 -32.22 -57.92 5.54
N GLN A 11 -32.77 -56.97 4.77
CA GLN A 11 -32.32 -55.59 4.76
C GLN A 11 -32.65 -54.88 6.09
N ILE A 12 -33.84 -55.13 6.64
CA ILE A 12 -34.26 -54.59 7.95
C ILE A 12 -33.34 -55.10 9.05
N ALA A 13 -33.04 -56.41 9.06
CA ALA A 13 -32.12 -57.00 10.03
C ALA A 13 -30.69 -56.47 9.90
N GLN A 14 -30.20 -56.23 8.67
CA GLN A 14 -28.88 -55.64 8.44
C GLN A 14 -28.80 -54.19 8.93
N LEU A 15 -29.81 -53.37 8.65
CA LEU A 15 -29.81 -51.97 9.10
C LEU A 15 -29.92 -51.89 10.63
N ALA A 16 -30.79 -52.70 11.25
CA ALA A 16 -30.93 -52.80 12.70
C ALA A 16 -29.61 -53.22 13.36
N SER A 17 -28.91 -54.20 12.78
CA SER A 17 -27.58 -54.63 13.26
C SER A 17 -26.51 -53.54 13.14
N LEU A 18 -26.55 -52.74 12.07
CA LEU A 18 -25.55 -51.69 11.80
C LEU A 18 -25.76 -50.43 12.65
N THR A 19 -27.01 -50.06 12.92
CA THR A 19 -27.39 -48.79 13.56
C THR A 19 -27.87 -48.94 15.00
N GLY A 20 -28.16 -50.18 15.44
CA GLY A 20 -28.76 -50.46 16.74
C GLY A 20 -30.25 -50.12 16.83
N LEU A 21 -30.89 -49.78 15.71
CA LEU A 21 -32.32 -49.45 15.64
C LEU A 21 -33.22 -50.69 15.84
N ASP A 22 -34.41 -50.47 16.40
CA ASP A 22 -35.46 -51.50 16.42
C ASP A 22 -35.98 -51.80 15.01
N ALA A 23 -36.52 -53.01 14.79
CA ALA A 23 -36.98 -53.46 13.47
C ALA A 23 -38.01 -52.49 12.85
N ALA A 24 -38.92 -51.91 13.67
CA ALA A 24 -39.91 -50.95 13.20
C ALA A 24 -39.33 -49.56 12.86
N GLN A 25 -38.16 -49.22 13.39
CA GLN A 25 -37.43 -47.99 13.03
C GLN A 25 -36.60 -48.23 11.77
N ALA A 26 -35.90 -49.37 11.68
CA ALA A 26 -35.15 -49.77 10.49
C ALA A 26 -36.06 -49.86 9.24
N GLU A 27 -37.28 -50.38 9.39
CA GLU A 27 -38.28 -50.40 8.32
C GLU A 27 -38.64 -49.01 7.79
N ARG A 28 -38.73 -48.01 8.67
CA ARG A 28 -39.08 -46.63 8.27
C ARG A 28 -37.97 -46.00 7.45
N TYR A 29 -36.71 -46.14 7.88
CA TYR A 29 -35.57 -45.64 7.12
C TYR A 29 -35.39 -46.36 5.78
N LEU A 30 -35.62 -47.67 5.73
CA LEU A 30 -35.62 -48.41 4.46
C LEU A 30 -36.79 -48.06 3.53
N ASN A 31 -37.93 -47.65 4.08
CA ASN A 31 -39.04 -47.15 3.27
C ASN A 31 -38.73 -45.76 2.71
N ALA A 32 -38.13 -44.89 3.53
CA ALA A 32 -37.70 -43.55 3.11
C ALA A 32 -36.58 -43.58 2.06
N SER A 33 -35.68 -44.56 2.14
CA SER A 33 -34.60 -44.77 1.17
C SER A 33 -34.97 -45.66 -0.02
N ASN A 34 -36.27 -45.98 -0.17
CA ASN A 34 -36.79 -46.80 -1.27
C ASN A 34 -36.08 -48.17 -1.41
N GLY A 35 -35.69 -48.78 -0.28
CA GLY A 35 -35.01 -50.08 -0.21
C GLY A 35 -33.48 -50.04 -0.31
N ASP A 36 -32.87 -48.86 -0.34
CA ASP A 36 -31.40 -48.72 -0.33
C ASP A 36 -30.86 -48.68 1.10
N LEU A 37 -30.10 -49.72 1.48
CA LEU A 37 -29.53 -49.87 2.81
C LEU A 37 -28.48 -48.81 3.13
N ARG A 38 -27.70 -48.37 2.14
CA ARG A 38 -26.60 -47.41 2.35
C ARG A 38 -27.15 -46.03 2.64
N LEU A 39 -28.18 -45.65 1.88
CA LEU A 39 -28.85 -44.37 2.01
C LEU A 39 -29.68 -44.32 3.32
N ALA A 40 -30.28 -45.44 3.73
CA ALA A 40 -30.92 -45.56 5.04
C ALA A 40 -29.94 -45.38 6.21
N ALA A 41 -28.75 -45.99 6.13
CA ALA A 41 -27.72 -45.85 7.16
C ALA A 41 -27.18 -44.41 7.25
N SER A 42 -26.96 -43.73 6.11
CA SER A 42 -26.52 -42.33 6.12
C SER A 42 -27.55 -41.40 6.73
N LEU A 43 -28.85 -41.58 6.44
CA LEU A 43 -29.91 -40.77 7.03
C LEU A 43 -29.93 -40.90 8.56
N PHE A 44 -29.71 -42.11 9.09
CA PHE A 44 -29.63 -42.32 10.53
C PHE A 44 -28.43 -41.61 11.18
N PHE A 45 -27.23 -41.71 10.59
CA PHE A 45 -26.02 -41.07 11.13
C PHE A 45 -25.99 -39.54 10.94
N ASP A 46 -26.72 -39.01 9.96
CA ASP A 46 -26.89 -37.57 9.77
C ASP A 46 -27.90 -36.98 10.78
N GLU A 47 -28.89 -37.79 11.19
CA GLU A 47 -29.92 -37.40 12.16
C GLU A 47 -29.50 -37.66 13.63
N THR A 48 -28.46 -38.45 13.87
CA THR A 48 -27.88 -38.67 15.21
C THR A 48 -26.64 -37.80 15.43
N PRO A 49 -26.73 -36.72 16.24
CA PRO A 49 -25.53 -35.99 16.64
C PRO A 49 -24.65 -36.91 17.50
N ALA A 50 -23.41 -37.13 17.06
CA ALA A 50 -22.45 -38.00 17.72
C ALA A 50 -22.22 -37.60 19.20
N PRO A 51 -22.13 -38.56 20.14
CA PRO A 51 -21.84 -38.26 21.54
C PRO A 51 -20.34 -37.99 21.74
N ALA A 52 -20.00 -36.79 22.20
CA ALA A 52 -18.67 -36.47 22.72
C ALA A 52 -18.56 -36.94 24.19
N GLU A 53 -17.71 -37.93 24.45
CA GLU A 53 -17.37 -38.35 25.81
C GLU A 53 -16.39 -37.37 26.48
N ALA A 54 -16.65 -37.17 27.77
CA ALA A 54 -16.04 -36.21 28.67
C ALA A 54 -14.79 -36.76 29.40
N ALA A 55 -13.83 -35.87 29.71
CA ALA A 55 -13.19 -35.77 31.04
C ALA A 55 -12.09 -34.69 31.09
N SER A 56 -12.32 -33.59 31.82
CA SER A 56 -11.48 -33.13 32.97
C SER A 56 -11.95 -31.76 33.51
N ASP A 57 -12.31 -31.80 34.80
CA ASP A 57 -12.41 -30.83 35.93
C ASP A 57 -11.98 -29.33 35.80
N PRO A 58 -12.34 -28.46 36.78
CA PRO A 58 -13.15 -27.26 36.52
C PRO A 58 -12.52 -26.01 37.14
N ASP A 59 -11.95 -25.11 36.34
CA ASP A 59 -11.59 -23.80 36.85
C ASP A 59 -11.49 -22.80 35.69
N VAL A 60 -12.18 -21.66 35.89
CA VAL A 60 -12.02 -20.36 35.20
C VAL A 60 -12.93 -20.07 33.99
N ASP A 61 -13.67 -18.97 34.21
CA ASP A 61 -14.45 -18.09 33.32
C ASP A 61 -15.70 -18.62 32.62
N ASN A 62 -16.82 -18.29 33.25
CA ASN A 62 -18.11 -18.04 32.63
C ASN A 62 -17.98 -16.88 31.61
N ASP A 63 -17.42 -17.17 30.43
CA ASP A 63 -17.67 -16.37 29.24
C ASP A 63 -19.00 -16.83 28.63
N GLU A 64 -20.06 -16.16 29.09
CA GLU A 64 -21.32 -16.05 28.35
C GLU A 64 -20.98 -15.58 26.92
N HIS A 65 -20.84 -16.52 25.98
CA HIS A 65 -21.05 -16.24 24.59
C HIS A 65 -22.53 -15.92 24.41
N LYS A 66 -22.85 -14.64 24.66
CA LYS A 66 -24.02 -13.99 24.09
C LYS A 66 -23.87 -14.11 22.59
N ASP A 67 -24.63 -15.03 22.00
CA ASP A 67 -25.13 -14.80 20.66
C ASP A 67 -25.84 -13.44 20.72
N ASP A 68 -25.16 -12.40 20.24
CA ASP A 68 -25.75 -11.10 19.97
C ASP A 68 -26.76 -11.30 18.84
N GLU A 69 -27.89 -11.91 19.17
CA GLU A 69 -29.08 -11.97 18.38
C GLU A 69 -29.45 -10.53 18.03
N HIS A 70 -29.26 -10.22 16.74
CA HIS A 70 -29.83 -9.13 15.99
C HIS A 70 -31.07 -8.53 16.70
N GLN A 71 -30.87 -7.44 17.43
CA GLN A 71 -31.95 -6.71 18.08
C GLN A 71 -32.73 -5.94 17.01
N ASP A 72 -33.57 -6.67 16.28
CA ASP A 72 -34.55 -6.09 15.37
C ASP A 72 -35.63 -5.44 16.24
N PHE A 73 -35.58 -4.11 16.35
CA PHE A 73 -36.60 -3.35 17.06
C PHE A 73 -37.91 -3.41 16.26
N PHE A 74 -38.80 -4.31 16.65
CA PHE A 74 -40.12 -4.46 16.05
C PHE A 74 -41.04 -3.33 16.53
N ALA A 75 -41.38 -2.41 15.62
CA ALA A 75 -42.39 -1.39 15.86
C ALA A 75 -43.68 -1.83 15.14
N GLY A 76 -44.63 -2.43 15.87
CA GLY A 76 -45.96 -2.68 15.30
C GLY A 76 -46.85 -3.64 16.09
N GLY A 77 -48.13 -3.26 16.22
CA GLY A 77 -49.17 -4.04 16.91
C GLY A 77 -49.67 -5.25 16.13
N GLU A 78 -50.41 -6.10 16.85
CA GLU A 78 -51.02 -7.44 16.62
C GLU A 78 -51.00 -8.12 15.23
N LYS A 79 -50.89 -7.42 14.10
CA LYS A 79 -50.88 -8.00 12.74
C LYS A 79 -49.87 -7.38 11.76
N SER A 80 -49.09 -6.39 12.17
CA SER A 80 -48.15 -5.70 11.27
C SER A 80 -46.95 -5.21 12.06
N GLY A 81 -46.00 -6.11 12.29
CA GLY A 81 -44.72 -5.71 12.84
C GLY A 81 -43.78 -5.32 11.72
N LEU A 82 -43.35 -4.06 11.72
CA LEU A 82 -42.29 -3.58 10.85
C LEU A 82 -40.98 -3.66 11.66
N ALA A 83 -40.00 -4.42 11.17
CA ALA A 83 -38.68 -4.45 11.77
C ALA A 83 -37.95 -3.13 11.43
N VAL A 84 -37.60 -2.35 12.45
CA VAL A 84 -36.80 -1.13 12.31
C VAL A 84 -35.36 -1.50 12.66
N GLN A 85 -34.56 -1.76 11.64
CA GLN A 85 -33.14 -2.00 11.81
C GLN A 85 -32.43 -0.69 12.16
N ASN A 86 -31.65 -0.71 13.24
CA ASN A 86 -30.89 0.47 13.67
C ASN A 86 -29.78 0.78 12.64
N PRO A 87 -29.83 1.91 11.92
CA PRO A 87 -28.89 2.20 10.83
C PRO A 87 -27.44 2.42 11.32
N ASN A 88 -27.24 2.58 12.63
CA ASN A 88 -25.93 2.80 13.24
C ASN A 88 -25.19 1.49 13.63
N GLN A 89 -25.81 0.33 13.43
CA GLN A 89 -25.19 -0.98 13.65
C GLN A 89 -25.24 -1.79 12.36
N ALA A 90 -24.56 -1.29 11.31
CA ALA A 90 -24.33 -2.09 10.13
C ALA A 90 -23.34 -3.22 10.50
N ASN A 91 -23.81 -4.47 10.50
CA ASN A 91 -22.97 -5.61 10.81
C ASN A 91 -21.77 -5.64 9.84
N PRO A 92 -20.55 -5.94 10.30
CA PRO A 92 -19.36 -5.99 9.44
C PRO A 92 -19.57 -6.96 8.27
N ARG A 93 -20.26 -8.09 8.49
CA ARG A 93 -20.60 -9.05 7.42
C ARG A 93 -21.44 -8.44 6.30
N ASP A 94 -22.42 -7.60 6.62
CA ASP A 94 -23.28 -6.96 5.62
C ASP A 94 -22.51 -5.92 4.79
N GLN A 95 -21.60 -5.20 5.45
CA GLN A 95 -20.71 -4.26 4.78
C GLN A 95 -19.80 -4.98 3.79
N ILE A 96 -19.16 -6.08 4.21
CA ILE A 96 -18.29 -6.90 3.34
C ILE A 96 -19.08 -7.45 2.16
N ASN A 97 -20.31 -7.92 2.38
CA ASN A 97 -21.20 -8.41 1.33
C ASN A 97 -21.53 -7.32 0.31
N ASN A 98 -21.80 -6.09 0.77
CA ASN A 98 -22.10 -4.96 -0.10
C ASN A 98 -20.89 -4.60 -0.97
N ILE A 99 -19.70 -4.51 -0.36
CA ILE A 99 -18.44 -4.22 -1.08
C ILE A 99 -18.17 -5.31 -2.12
N LEU A 100 -18.31 -6.58 -1.76
CA LEU A 100 -18.08 -7.70 -2.68
C LEU A 100 -19.12 -7.75 -3.81
N LYS A 101 -20.37 -7.36 -3.54
CA LYS A 101 -21.40 -7.23 -4.56
C LYS A 101 -21.07 -6.09 -5.52
N ARG A 102 -20.61 -4.95 -4.99
CA ARG A 102 -20.22 -3.78 -5.79
C ARG A 102 -18.99 -4.05 -6.63
N ALA A 103 -17.97 -4.69 -6.06
CA ALA A 103 -16.76 -5.12 -6.77
C ALA A 103 -17.11 -6.02 -7.97
N ARG A 104 -18.03 -6.98 -7.77
CA ARG A 104 -18.54 -7.83 -8.86
C ARG A 104 -19.36 -7.08 -9.92
N GLN A 105 -20.08 -6.03 -9.53
CA GLN A 105 -20.80 -5.17 -10.49
C GLN A 105 -19.87 -4.24 -11.27
N ASN A 106 -18.75 -3.85 -10.65
CA ASN A 106 -17.67 -3.11 -11.28
C ASN A 106 -16.65 -4.05 -11.97
N ALA A 107 -17.02 -5.31 -12.23
CA ALA A 107 -16.22 -6.25 -13.01
C ALA A 107 -15.83 -5.62 -14.37
N PRO A 108 -14.63 -5.96 -14.88
CA PRO A 108 -13.88 -5.10 -15.78
C PRO A 108 -14.64 -4.75 -17.04
N ARG A 109 -14.41 -3.51 -17.49
CA ARG A 109 -14.83 -3.01 -18.80
C ARG A 109 -14.41 -4.04 -19.86
N PRO A 110 -15.30 -4.49 -20.75
CA PRO A 110 -14.92 -5.38 -21.84
C PRO A 110 -13.87 -4.64 -22.68
N GLY A 111 -12.61 -5.09 -22.57
CA GLY A 111 -11.41 -4.40 -23.05
C GLY A 111 -10.22 -4.42 -22.07
N GLY A 112 -10.43 -4.69 -20.78
CA GLY A 112 -9.37 -4.66 -19.77
C GLY A 112 -8.41 -5.86 -19.76
N ASP A 113 -8.82 -7.00 -20.32
CA ASP A 113 -7.99 -8.22 -20.45
C ASP A 113 -7.21 -8.27 -21.79
N GLY A 114 -7.18 -7.16 -22.54
CA GLY A 114 -6.49 -7.04 -23.82
C GLY A 114 -5.21 -6.20 -23.80
N ASP A 115 -4.94 -5.48 -22.71
CA ASP A 115 -3.86 -4.48 -22.65
C ASP A 115 -2.86 -4.79 -21.51
N ASP A 116 -2.38 -6.03 -21.46
CA ASP A 116 -0.97 -6.31 -21.16
C ASP A 116 -0.08 -5.98 -22.38
N GLU A 117 -0.57 -5.16 -23.31
CA GLU A 117 0.30 -4.42 -24.21
C GLU A 117 0.80 -3.19 -23.42
N PRO A 118 2.04 -3.18 -22.91
CA PRO A 118 2.59 -2.00 -22.26
C PRO A 118 2.53 -0.87 -23.28
N ALA A 119 1.61 0.08 -23.10
CA ALA A 119 1.34 1.22 -23.97
C ALA A 119 2.61 1.62 -24.71
N ALA A 120 2.75 1.17 -25.97
CA ALA A 120 4.00 0.95 -26.68
C ALA A 120 5.18 1.66 -26.00
N SER A 121 5.79 1.01 -25.00
CA SER A 121 6.85 1.66 -24.24
C SER A 121 7.98 1.88 -25.21
N SER A 122 8.13 3.10 -25.70
CA SER A 122 9.19 3.47 -26.61
C SER A 122 10.49 3.23 -25.85
N HIS A 123 11.13 2.09 -26.07
CA HIS A 123 12.44 1.74 -25.51
C HIS A 123 13.51 2.76 -25.92
N PHE A 124 13.20 3.57 -26.93
CA PHE A 124 13.97 4.72 -27.37
C PHE A 124 13.23 6.00 -26.96
N ARG A 125 13.72 6.65 -25.90
CA ARG A 125 13.38 8.04 -25.52
C ARG A 125 14.67 8.84 -25.47
N GLY A 126 14.65 10.03 -26.02
CA GLY A 126 15.82 10.90 -26.04
C GLY A 126 16.09 11.50 -27.42
N ALA A 127 16.79 12.64 -27.40
CA ALA A 127 17.12 13.36 -28.61
C ALA A 127 18.11 12.55 -29.47
N GLY A 128 17.75 12.30 -30.73
CA GLY A 128 18.65 11.67 -31.70
C GLY A 128 19.74 12.66 -32.13
N THR A 129 20.99 12.21 -32.24
CA THR A 129 22.07 13.02 -32.81
C THR A 129 22.33 12.57 -34.23
N THR A 130 22.10 13.45 -35.20
CA THR A 130 22.53 13.23 -36.58
C THR A 130 24.01 13.58 -36.69
N LEU A 131 24.83 12.61 -37.07
CA LEU A 131 26.24 12.82 -37.38
C LEU A 131 26.31 13.41 -38.79
N GLY A 132 26.82 14.62 -38.89
CA GLY A 132 27.02 15.30 -40.16
C GLY A 132 28.31 14.85 -40.86
N GLY A 133 28.35 14.95 -42.19
CA GLY A 133 29.55 14.70 -43.02
C GLY A 133 30.39 15.97 -43.27
N ASP A 134 31.39 15.91 -44.15
CA ASP A 134 32.38 16.99 -44.41
C ASP A 134 31.77 18.39 -44.65
N ASP A 135 30.58 18.50 -45.27
CA ASP A 135 29.90 19.77 -45.55
C ASP A 135 28.64 20.02 -44.71
N THR A 136 28.30 19.15 -43.75
CA THR A 136 27.06 19.26 -42.96
C THR A 136 27.35 19.16 -41.47
N PRO A 137 26.98 20.15 -40.63
CA PRO A 137 27.22 20.07 -39.19
C PRO A 137 26.30 19.04 -38.53
N SER A 138 26.83 18.29 -37.57
CA SER A 138 26.05 17.39 -36.71
C SER A 138 24.99 18.17 -35.94
N ARG A 139 23.74 17.70 -35.99
CA ARG A 139 22.60 18.36 -35.32
C ARG A 139 21.85 17.39 -34.42
N THR A 140 21.50 17.85 -33.23
CA THR A 140 20.59 17.15 -32.33
C THR A 140 19.15 17.42 -32.77
N ILE A 141 18.40 16.35 -33.06
CA ILE A 141 16.97 16.41 -33.33
C ILE A 141 16.25 16.33 -31.98
N PRO A 142 15.54 17.40 -31.55
CA PRO A 142 14.80 17.36 -30.30
C PRO A 142 13.70 16.31 -30.40
N ASP A 143 13.58 15.50 -29.35
CA ASP A 143 12.49 14.54 -29.22
C ASP A 143 11.18 15.31 -29.03
N ALA A 144 10.27 15.18 -30.01
CA ALA A 144 8.98 15.85 -30.02
C ALA A 144 8.07 15.40 -28.86
N THR A 145 8.36 14.25 -28.24
CA THR A 145 7.62 13.68 -27.13
C THR A 145 8.24 13.95 -25.76
N ALA A 146 9.41 14.57 -25.70
CA ALA A 146 10.15 14.78 -24.44
C ALA A 146 9.42 15.64 -23.40
N ASN A 147 8.46 16.48 -23.81
CA ASN A 147 7.73 17.37 -22.92
C ASN A 147 6.29 16.90 -22.62
N ILE A 148 5.90 15.70 -23.07
CA ILE A 148 4.59 15.14 -22.78
C ILE A 148 4.76 14.24 -21.54
N PRO A 149 4.16 14.59 -20.39
CA PRO A 149 4.16 13.70 -19.25
C PRO A 149 3.51 12.38 -19.67
N ALA A 150 4.21 11.27 -19.49
CA ALA A 150 3.62 9.96 -19.70
C ALA A 150 2.47 9.77 -18.68
N PRO A 151 1.34 9.18 -19.07
CA PRO A 151 0.31 8.81 -18.10
C PRO A 151 0.90 7.85 -17.07
N PRO A 152 0.53 7.98 -15.78
CA PRO A 152 1.02 7.08 -14.74
C PRO A 152 0.57 5.64 -15.05
N PRO A 153 1.41 4.63 -14.78
CA PRO A 153 1.03 3.24 -14.98
C PRO A 153 -0.12 2.85 -14.05
N ARG A 154 -0.97 1.92 -14.49
CA ARG A 154 -2.04 1.35 -13.66
C ARG A 154 -1.44 0.70 -12.40
N ALA A 155 -2.02 1.00 -11.24
CA ALA A 155 -1.60 0.40 -9.97
C ALA A 155 -2.47 -0.81 -9.63
N HIS A 156 -1.86 -1.96 -9.39
CA HIS A 156 -2.55 -3.13 -8.81
C HIS A 156 -2.45 -3.07 -7.28
N ARG A 157 -3.57 -3.25 -6.58
CA ARG A 157 -3.66 -3.19 -5.11
C ARG A 157 -4.56 -4.28 -4.56
N GLU A 158 -4.18 -4.87 -3.44
CA GLU A 158 -4.97 -5.89 -2.76
C GLU A 158 -5.71 -5.27 -1.57
N LEU A 159 -7.03 -5.42 -1.53
CA LEU A 159 -7.89 -4.99 -0.43
C LEU A 159 -8.42 -6.22 0.32
N HIS A 160 -8.01 -6.36 1.56
CA HIS A 160 -8.47 -7.43 2.45
C HIS A 160 -9.57 -6.91 3.37
N LEU A 161 -10.70 -7.63 3.42
CA LEU A 161 -11.84 -7.31 4.27
C LEU A 161 -11.94 -8.35 5.38
N TRP A 162 -11.51 -7.97 6.57
CA TRP A 162 -11.52 -8.78 7.78
C TRP A 162 -12.82 -8.58 8.56
N ARG A 163 -13.03 -9.38 9.59
CA ARG A 163 -14.13 -9.19 10.55
C ARG A 163 -14.05 -7.85 11.27
N ASP A 164 -12.84 -7.48 11.71
CA ASP A 164 -12.59 -6.30 12.54
C ASP A 164 -12.40 -5.00 11.74
N GLY A 165 -12.21 -5.09 10.43
CA GLY A 165 -11.85 -3.96 9.59
C GLY A 165 -11.37 -4.36 8.21
N PHE A 166 -10.72 -3.44 7.50
CA PHE A 166 -10.10 -3.71 6.21
C PHE A 166 -8.63 -3.32 6.22
N SER A 167 -7.79 -4.01 5.44
CA SER A 167 -6.38 -3.65 5.23
C SER A 167 -6.06 -3.60 3.75
N VAL A 168 -5.05 -2.83 3.37
CA VAL A 168 -4.56 -2.74 1.99
C VAL A 168 -3.15 -3.31 1.93
N ASP A 169 -2.92 -4.21 0.97
CA ASP A 169 -1.67 -4.97 0.83
C ASP A 169 -1.24 -5.56 2.21
N ASP A 170 0.05 -5.48 2.55
CA ASP A 170 0.59 -5.82 3.88
C ASP A 170 0.50 -4.65 4.90
N GLY A 171 -0.43 -3.71 4.71
CA GLY A 171 -0.62 -2.48 5.48
C GLY A 171 -1.39 -2.67 6.79
N ASP A 172 -1.58 -1.59 7.55
CA ASP A 172 -2.30 -1.59 8.83
C ASP A 172 -3.81 -1.89 8.67
N LEU A 173 -4.43 -2.35 9.76
CA LEU A 173 -5.88 -2.57 9.82
C LEU A 173 -6.63 -1.27 10.10
N PHE A 174 -7.62 -0.98 9.26
CA PHE A 174 -8.57 0.11 9.42
C PHE A 174 -9.89 -0.46 9.93
N ARG A 175 -10.21 -0.18 11.20
CA ARG A 175 -11.43 -0.69 11.83
C ARG A 175 -12.69 -0.03 11.25
N TYR A 176 -13.79 -0.79 11.25
CA TYR A 176 -15.10 -0.31 10.79
C TYR A 176 -15.76 0.68 11.74
N ASP A 177 -15.47 0.59 13.05
CA ASP A 177 -16.04 1.44 14.09
C ASP A 177 -15.40 2.83 14.20
N ASP A 178 -14.25 3.04 13.55
CA ASP A 178 -13.54 4.32 13.60
C ASP A 178 -14.13 5.34 12.61
N PRO A 179 -14.62 6.50 13.08
CA PRO A 179 -15.17 7.55 12.21
C PRO A 179 -14.15 8.12 11.21
N ALA A 180 -12.84 8.04 11.48
CA ALA A 180 -11.81 8.45 10.52
C ALA A 180 -11.84 7.57 9.25
N ASN A 181 -12.19 6.28 9.41
CA ASN A 181 -12.22 5.30 8.33
C ASN A 181 -13.56 5.29 7.59
N ALA A 182 -14.62 5.86 8.18
CA ALA A 182 -15.95 5.89 7.57
C ALA A 182 -15.95 6.52 6.17
N ARG A 183 -15.20 7.62 5.97
CA ARG A 183 -15.06 8.26 4.67
C ARG A 183 -14.35 7.38 3.65
N THR A 184 -13.35 6.62 4.10
CA THR A 184 -12.63 5.65 3.27
C THR A 184 -13.54 4.50 2.87
N LEU A 185 -14.30 3.98 3.82
CA LEU A 185 -15.23 2.88 3.61
C LEU A 185 -16.36 3.29 2.65
N GLU A 186 -16.84 4.53 2.74
CA GLU A 186 -17.79 5.09 1.77
C GLU A 186 -17.18 5.16 0.36
N MET A 187 -15.93 5.62 0.23
CA MET A 187 -15.23 5.62 -1.07
C MET A 187 -15.13 4.20 -1.63
N ILE A 188 -14.73 3.22 -0.83
CA ILE A 188 -14.65 1.81 -1.25
C ILE A 188 -16.05 1.29 -1.65
N ASN A 189 -17.08 1.58 -0.88
CA ASN A 189 -18.47 1.19 -1.18
C ASN A 189 -19.01 1.83 -2.47
N THR A 190 -18.58 3.04 -2.78
CA THR A 190 -18.96 3.74 -4.02
C THR A 190 -18.13 3.30 -5.22
N GLY A 191 -17.05 2.54 -5.00
CA GLY A 191 -16.11 2.10 -6.03
C GLY A 191 -15.00 3.13 -6.33
N HIS A 192 -14.80 4.11 -5.45
CA HIS A 192 -13.73 5.09 -5.53
C HIS A 192 -12.51 4.65 -4.71
N ALA A 193 -11.32 4.84 -5.28
CA ALA A 193 -10.05 4.53 -4.65
C ALA A 193 -9.63 5.63 -3.64
N PRO A 194 -9.57 5.35 -2.32
CA PRO A 194 -8.97 6.27 -1.35
C PRO A 194 -7.46 6.42 -1.56
N LEU A 195 -7.05 7.60 -2.03
CA LEU A 195 -5.63 7.92 -2.35
C LEU A 195 -4.67 7.66 -1.18
N HIS A 196 -5.12 7.93 0.05
CA HIS A 196 -4.28 7.88 1.25
C HIS A 196 -3.94 6.46 1.72
N ILE A 197 -4.75 5.45 1.36
CA ILE A 197 -4.50 4.05 1.77
C ILE A 197 -4.01 3.22 0.59
N LEU A 198 -4.55 3.45 -0.60
CA LEU A 198 -4.13 2.72 -1.81
C LEU A 198 -2.80 3.24 -2.39
N ASN A 199 -2.19 4.28 -1.80
CA ASN A 199 -0.90 4.84 -2.21
C ASN A 199 -0.84 5.07 -3.73
N VAL A 200 -1.83 5.80 -4.23
CA VAL A 200 -2.07 6.06 -5.66
C VAL A 200 -2.03 7.55 -5.93
N GLU A 201 -1.54 7.92 -7.12
CA GLU A 201 -1.48 9.31 -7.55
C GLU A 201 -2.84 9.79 -8.10
N HIS A 202 -3.06 11.11 -8.07
CA HIS A 202 -4.27 11.68 -8.67
C HIS A 202 -4.30 11.42 -10.18
N GLY A 203 -5.36 10.75 -10.66
CA GLY A 203 -5.52 10.39 -12.07
C GLY A 203 -4.83 9.08 -12.47
N GLN A 204 -4.21 8.37 -11.53
CA GLN A 204 -3.74 7.01 -11.74
C GLN A 204 -4.91 6.03 -11.66
N GLU A 205 -5.04 5.18 -12.67
CA GLU A 205 -6.02 4.09 -12.66
C GLU A 205 -5.54 2.99 -11.71
N VAL A 206 -6.47 2.42 -10.94
CA VAL A 206 -6.17 1.44 -9.88
C VAL A 206 -7.07 0.23 -10.06
N ASP A 207 -6.44 -0.92 -10.21
CA ASP A 207 -7.09 -2.22 -10.16
C ASP A 207 -7.02 -2.73 -8.73
N VAL A 208 -8.20 -2.87 -8.10
CA VAL A 208 -8.32 -3.32 -6.71
C VAL A 208 -8.83 -4.75 -6.69
N GLU A 209 -8.01 -5.67 -6.22
CA GLU A 209 -8.40 -7.05 -5.96
C GLU A 209 -8.96 -7.15 -4.54
N VAL A 210 -10.16 -7.74 -4.39
CA VAL A 210 -10.89 -7.74 -3.12
C VAL A 210 -10.91 -9.15 -2.52
N HIS A 211 -10.23 -9.34 -1.39
CA HIS A 211 -10.22 -10.59 -0.64
C HIS A 211 -11.11 -10.50 0.60
N ALA A 212 -12.14 -11.34 0.67
CA ALA A 212 -13.08 -11.36 1.79
C ALA A 212 -12.68 -12.41 2.84
N HIS A 213 -12.30 -11.94 4.02
CA HIS A 213 -11.90 -12.69 5.21
C HIS A 213 -12.93 -12.47 6.34
N LYS A 214 -14.19 -12.84 6.08
CA LYS A 214 -15.35 -12.48 6.93
C LYS A 214 -15.32 -13.06 8.34
N ASP A 215 -14.61 -14.17 8.51
CA ASP A 215 -14.57 -14.96 9.74
C ASP A 215 -13.18 -14.91 10.40
N GLU A 216 -12.24 -14.19 9.80
CA GLU A 216 -10.87 -14.08 10.29
C GLU A 216 -10.58 -12.66 10.78
N ASP A 217 -9.93 -12.60 11.94
CA ASP A 217 -9.40 -11.37 12.50
C ASP A 217 -8.05 -11.06 11.87
N TYR A 218 -7.77 -9.78 11.64
CA TYR A 218 -6.54 -9.36 10.97
C TYR A 218 -5.31 -9.66 11.84
N LYS A 219 -4.35 -10.37 11.24
CA LYS A 219 -3.04 -10.62 11.83
C LYS A 219 -1.99 -9.99 10.94
N LYS A 220 -1.32 -8.94 11.44
CA LYS A 220 -0.32 -8.20 10.69
C LYS A 220 0.76 -9.13 10.11
N PRO A 221 0.85 -9.27 8.78
CA PRO A 221 1.85 -10.13 8.18
C PRO A 221 3.25 -9.58 8.50
N LYS A 222 4.21 -10.50 8.66
CA LYS A 222 5.61 -10.12 8.86
C LYS A 222 6.10 -9.46 7.58
N LYS A 223 6.55 -8.21 7.66
CA LYS A 223 7.11 -7.47 6.52
C LYS A 223 8.21 -8.30 5.87
N LYS A 224 7.98 -8.77 4.63
CA LYS A 224 8.98 -9.48 3.85
C LYS A 224 10.12 -8.51 3.56
N TYR A 225 11.34 -8.88 3.91
CA TYR A 225 12.51 -8.05 3.64
C TYR A 225 12.76 -8.01 2.12
N VAL A 226 12.58 -6.85 1.51
CA VAL A 226 12.91 -6.62 0.10
C VAL A 226 14.34 -6.05 0.05
N PRO A 227 15.33 -6.85 -0.41
CA PRO A 227 16.69 -6.36 -0.58
C PRO A 227 16.73 -5.25 -1.64
N PHE A 228 17.60 -4.25 -1.44
CA PHE A 228 17.72 -3.06 -2.29
C PHE A 228 16.47 -2.16 -2.33
N SER A 229 15.65 -2.18 -1.28
CA SER A 229 14.65 -1.14 -1.07
C SER A 229 15.33 0.20 -0.77
N GLY A 230 14.91 1.24 -1.49
CA GLY A 230 15.49 2.59 -1.39
C GLY A 230 15.93 3.15 -2.75
N SER A 231 16.10 4.47 -2.82
CA SER A 231 16.59 5.13 -4.03
C SER A 231 18.07 4.83 -4.23
N GLY A 232 18.45 4.27 -5.38
CA GLY A 232 19.86 4.06 -5.73
C GLY A 232 20.55 5.37 -6.10
N ASN A 233 21.60 5.74 -5.37
CA ASN A 233 22.49 6.82 -5.79
C ASN A 233 23.58 6.25 -6.71
N ARG A 234 23.64 6.72 -7.95
CA ARG A 234 24.72 6.36 -8.87
C ARG A 234 26.03 6.98 -8.36
N LEU A 235 26.94 6.15 -7.85
CA LEU A 235 28.32 6.51 -7.52
C LEU A 235 29.17 6.57 -8.80
N GLY A 236 28.76 7.42 -9.74
CA GLY A 236 29.58 7.84 -10.86
C GLY A 236 30.03 9.27 -10.61
N SER A 237 31.28 9.61 -10.91
CA SER A 237 31.72 11.00 -10.88
C SER A 237 30.88 11.78 -11.90
N PRO A 238 30.13 12.82 -11.52
CA PRO A 238 29.75 13.81 -12.50
C PRO A 238 31.08 14.42 -12.96
N THR A 239 31.53 14.05 -14.17
CA THR A 239 32.48 14.90 -14.90
C THR A 239 31.92 16.33 -14.77
N PRO A 240 32.69 17.32 -14.30
CA PRO A 240 32.17 18.67 -14.11
C PRO A 240 31.77 19.27 -15.46
N GLY A 241 30.52 19.03 -15.84
CA GLY A 241 29.92 19.43 -17.09
C GLY A 241 28.47 19.77 -16.78
N ALA A 242 28.26 21.06 -16.51
CA ALA A 242 26.98 21.74 -16.33
C ALA A 242 25.72 20.88 -16.57
N SER A 243 25.21 20.26 -15.51
CA SER A 243 23.79 19.92 -15.47
C SER A 243 23.02 21.22 -15.23
N VAL A 244 22.52 21.80 -16.33
CA VAL A 244 21.43 22.76 -16.30
C VAL A 244 20.19 22.03 -15.79
N ALA A 245 20.03 21.99 -14.47
CA ALA A 245 18.74 21.75 -13.85
C ALA A 245 17.88 22.98 -14.12
N ALA A 246 17.11 22.92 -15.19
CA ALA A 246 15.92 23.73 -15.36
C ALA A 246 14.96 23.38 -14.22
N ALA A 247 14.83 24.29 -13.25
CA ALA A 247 13.74 24.29 -12.30
C ALA A 247 12.88 25.52 -12.60
N THR A 248 11.77 25.29 -13.30
CA THR A 248 10.62 26.18 -13.40
C THR A 248 9.97 26.31 -12.02
N SER A 249 10.02 27.54 -11.51
CA SER A 249 9.11 28.31 -10.66
C SER A 249 8.11 27.64 -9.69
N SER A 250 7.98 28.32 -8.55
CA SER A 250 6.81 28.50 -7.66
C SER A 250 6.78 27.68 -6.35
N ARG A 251 7.14 28.36 -5.25
CA ARG A 251 6.39 28.32 -3.98
C ARG A 251 6.78 29.52 -3.10
N THR A 252 5.77 30.31 -2.78
CA THR A 252 5.74 31.38 -1.77
C THR A 252 5.83 30.80 -0.36
N ALA A 253 6.70 31.41 0.46
CA ALA A 253 6.67 31.57 1.92
C ALA A 253 6.44 30.34 2.83
N ALA A 254 7.54 29.87 3.45
CA ALA A 254 7.68 29.75 4.91
C ALA A 254 9.19 29.65 5.26
N PRO A 255 9.73 30.49 6.17
CA PRO A 255 11.14 30.42 6.55
C PRO A 255 11.34 29.26 7.55
N PRO A 256 12.29 28.33 7.35
CA PRO A 256 12.89 27.65 8.49
C PRO A 256 13.79 28.67 9.18
N SER A 257 13.30 29.18 10.30
CA SER A 257 14.06 29.95 11.27
C SER A 257 15.20 29.11 11.84
N THR A 258 16.32 29.07 11.13
CA THR A 258 17.65 29.07 11.75
C THR A 258 18.43 30.18 11.07
N ALA A 259 18.14 31.40 11.54
CA ALA A 259 19.02 32.55 11.35
C ALA A 259 20.37 32.24 12.02
N ALA A 260 21.21 31.44 11.37
CA ALA A 260 22.64 31.58 11.51
C ALA A 260 22.98 32.89 10.82
N VAL A 261 23.13 33.94 11.63
CA VAL A 261 23.62 35.25 11.23
C VAL A 261 24.77 35.01 10.25
N PRO A 262 24.69 35.46 8.98
CA PRO A 262 25.82 35.32 8.07
C PRO A 262 26.98 36.04 8.74
N PRO A 263 28.16 35.42 8.91
CA PRO A 263 29.26 36.06 9.60
C PRO A 263 29.60 37.34 8.85
N THR A 264 29.34 38.48 9.46
CA THR A 264 29.60 39.77 8.85
C THR A 264 31.10 39.96 8.87
N VAL A 265 31.70 40.04 7.69
CA VAL A 265 33.06 40.55 7.54
C VAL A 265 32.99 42.04 7.80
N ASP A 266 33.84 42.56 8.69
CA ASP A 266 34.00 44.01 8.85
C ASP A 266 34.57 44.57 7.53
N VAL A 267 33.71 45.30 6.81
CA VAL A 267 34.00 45.92 5.51
C VAL A 267 34.11 47.42 5.71
N ASP A 268 35.21 47.98 5.23
CA ASP A 268 35.49 49.42 5.32
C ASP A 268 35.17 50.07 3.97
N SER A 269 34.12 50.88 3.96
CA SER A 269 33.62 51.61 2.79
C SER A 269 34.61 52.62 2.20
N SER A 270 35.69 52.96 2.90
CA SER A 270 36.73 53.88 2.41
C SER A 270 37.76 53.20 1.49
N THR A 271 37.75 51.87 1.42
CA THR A 271 38.67 51.06 0.60
C THR A 271 37.93 50.34 -0.54
N PRO A 272 38.61 49.96 -1.63
CA PRO A 272 37.95 49.23 -2.70
C PRO A 272 37.48 47.85 -2.22
N GLN A 273 36.18 47.61 -2.39
CA GLN A 273 35.53 46.35 -2.04
C GLN A 273 35.43 45.41 -3.24
N LEU A 274 35.49 44.10 -2.98
CA LEU A 274 35.30 43.02 -3.93
C LEU A 274 34.32 41.99 -3.35
N MET A 275 33.60 41.30 -4.22
CA MET A 275 32.66 40.26 -3.83
C MET A 275 33.25 38.90 -4.18
N LEU A 276 33.42 38.04 -3.18
CA LEU A 276 33.92 36.67 -3.36
C LEU A 276 32.76 35.69 -3.26
N GLN A 277 32.66 34.80 -4.24
CA GLN A 277 31.80 33.63 -4.19
C GLN A 277 32.66 32.39 -3.92
N ILE A 278 32.42 31.78 -2.76
CA ILE A 278 33.14 30.62 -2.26
C ILE A 278 32.25 29.40 -2.44
N ARG A 279 32.79 28.34 -3.02
CA ARG A 279 32.10 27.05 -3.18
C ARG A 279 32.76 26.05 -2.24
N LEU A 280 31.99 25.53 -1.29
CA LEU A 280 32.45 24.54 -0.33
C LEU A 280 32.35 23.14 -0.94
N GLY A 281 33.05 22.17 -0.35
CA GLY A 281 33.06 20.78 -0.82
C GLY A 281 31.71 20.06 -0.72
N ASP A 282 30.79 20.59 0.09
CA ASP A 282 29.39 20.16 0.21
C ASP A 282 28.49 20.73 -0.91
N GLY A 283 29.06 21.53 -1.83
CA GLY A 283 28.33 22.18 -2.92
C GLY A 283 27.62 23.48 -2.51
N THR A 284 27.68 23.87 -1.23
CA THR A 284 27.12 25.13 -0.75
C THR A 284 27.90 26.31 -1.30
N ARG A 285 27.17 27.41 -1.56
CA ARG A 285 27.72 28.63 -2.13
C ARG A 285 27.61 29.74 -1.09
N LEU A 286 28.74 30.27 -0.66
CA LEU A 286 28.81 31.44 0.22
C LEU A 286 29.26 32.65 -0.58
N SER A 287 28.50 33.74 -0.56
CA SER A 287 28.89 34.99 -1.20
C SER A 287 29.05 36.07 -0.14
N SER A 288 30.22 36.71 -0.08
CA SER A 288 30.47 37.82 0.86
C SER A 288 31.35 38.91 0.24
N ARG A 289 31.22 40.13 0.79
CA ARG A 289 32.01 41.31 0.41
C ARG A 289 33.24 41.40 1.30
N PHE A 290 34.39 41.69 0.69
CA PHE A 290 35.68 41.85 1.34
C PHE A 290 36.36 43.11 0.82
N ASN A 291 37.22 43.75 1.61
CA ASN A 291 38.09 44.80 1.09
C ASN A 291 39.27 44.16 0.34
N THR A 292 39.92 44.91 -0.55
CA THR A 292 41.17 44.46 -1.21
C THR A 292 42.34 44.28 -0.24
N THR A 293 42.24 44.78 0.98
CA THR A 293 43.26 44.65 2.03
C THR A 293 43.15 43.33 2.80
N HIS A 294 42.03 42.62 2.70
CA HIS A 294 41.81 41.36 3.41
C HIS A 294 42.63 40.24 2.77
N THR A 295 43.16 39.37 3.62
CA THR A 295 44.01 38.26 3.21
C THR A 295 43.19 36.99 2.97
N ILE A 296 43.82 36.00 2.35
CA ILE A 296 43.23 34.67 2.18
C ILE A 296 42.94 34.00 3.55
N GLY A 297 43.70 34.34 4.59
CA GLY A 297 43.45 33.89 5.97
C GLY A 297 42.07 34.33 6.47
N ASP A 298 41.72 35.61 6.26
CA ASP A 298 40.43 36.18 6.66
C ASP A 298 39.25 35.50 5.93
N VAL A 299 39.48 35.05 4.68
CA VAL A 299 38.51 34.28 3.91
C VAL A 299 38.32 32.88 4.51
N TYR A 300 39.40 32.21 4.93
CA TYR A 300 39.31 30.92 5.62
C TYR A 300 38.60 31.03 6.98
N ASP A 301 38.87 32.09 7.75
CA ASP A 301 38.18 32.35 9.01
C ASP A 301 36.68 32.63 8.80
N PHE A 302 36.33 33.37 7.75
CA PHE A 302 34.93 33.59 7.35
C PHE A 302 34.22 32.26 7.02
N VAL A 303 34.85 31.38 6.25
CA VAL A 303 34.28 30.06 5.90
C VAL A 303 34.14 29.18 7.15
N GLY A 304 35.14 29.20 8.04
CA GLY A 304 35.10 28.46 9.31
C GLY A 304 33.97 28.90 10.22
N ARG A 305 33.67 30.21 10.28
CA ARG A 305 32.52 30.75 11.03
C ARG A 305 31.19 30.49 10.34
N ALA A 306 31.15 30.53 9.00
CA ALA A 306 29.94 30.36 8.22
C ALA A 306 29.48 28.90 8.12
N SER A 307 30.39 27.94 8.25
CA SER A 307 30.10 26.52 8.15
C SER A 307 30.87 25.69 9.20
N PRO A 308 30.43 25.70 10.48
CA PRO A 308 31.02 24.86 11.52
C PRO A 308 30.87 23.35 11.22
N ALA A 309 29.86 22.96 10.42
CA ALA A 309 29.65 21.58 9.97
C ALA A 309 30.72 21.10 8.96
N SER A 310 31.34 22.00 8.20
CA SER A 310 32.41 21.65 7.27
C SER A 310 33.76 21.42 7.96
N GLN A 311 33.93 21.88 9.21
CA GLN A 311 35.13 21.61 10.01
C GLN A 311 35.18 20.17 10.54
N SER A 312 34.03 19.54 10.81
CA SER A 312 34.00 18.16 11.34
C SER A 312 34.39 17.10 10.29
N LEU A 313 34.41 17.45 9.00
CA LEU A 313 34.89 16.56 7.95
C LEU A 313 36.41 16.62 7.73
N LEU A 314 37.11 17.52 8.43
CA LEU A 314 38.56 17.71 8.33
C LEU A 314 39.31 17.21 9.58
N GLY A 315 38.66 16.40 10.42
CA GLY A 315 39.20 15.86 11.67
C GLY A 315 39.68 14.41 11.61
N ASP A 316 39.38 13.67 10.53
CA ASP A 316 39.82 12.27 10.40
C ASP A 316 40.12 11.98 8.93
N MET A 317 41.36 12.26 8.52
CA MET A 317 42.02 11.62 7.38
C MET A 317 43.46 12.13 7.33
N ALA A 318 44.32 11.45 8.07
CA ALA A 318 45.76 11.68 8.10
C ALA A 318 46.45 11.23 6.80
N GLU A 319 46.00 11.66 5.60
CA GLU A 319 46.79 11.39 4.37
C GLU A 319 46.46 12.16 3.08
N PHE A 320 45.87 13.36 3.10
CA PHE A 320 45.77 14.14 1.86
C PHE A 320 46.46 15.49 1.92
N LYS A 321 47.64 15.50 1.27
CA LYS A 321 48.35 16.69 0.78
C LYS A 321 47.36 17.67 0.11
N ARG A 322 47.19 18.82 0.76
CA ARG A 322 47.02 20.18 0.18
C ARG A 322 46.13 20.22 -1.08
N GLY A 323 44.81 20.04 -0.89
CA GLY A 323 43.79 20.31 -1.91
C GLY A 323 43.58 21.81 -2.08
N GLY A 324 43.87 22.36 -3.26
CA GLY A 324 43.77 23.78 -3.57
C GLY A 324 42.33 24.30 -3.55
N VAL A 325 42.12 25.40 -2.85
CA VAL A 325 40.89 26.20 -2.96
C VAL A 325 40.99 27.04 -4.23
N VAL A 326 40.10 26.80 -5.18
CA VAL A 326 39.97 27.64 -6.38
C VAL A 326 39.14 28.87 -6.02
N VAL A 327 39.82 30.00 -5.84
CA VAL A 327 39.18 31.31 -5.69
C VAL A 327 39.06 31.93 -7.08
N GLN A 328 37.86 31.93 -7.67
CA GLN A 328 37.61 32.67 -8.91
C GLN A 328 37.23 34.12 -8.59
N LYS A 329 38.12 35.04 -8.96
CA LYS A 329 37.84 36.49 -8.97
C LYS A 329 37.02 36.84 -10.21
N TRP A 330 35.80 37.30 -10.00
CA TRP A 330 34.97 37.89 -11.06
C TRP A 330 35.26 39.39 -11.19
N LYS A 331 35.20 39.89 -12.44
CA LYS A 331 35.49 41.27 -12.81
C LYS A 331 34.23 42.12 -12.81
#